data_AF-A0A9C7VHS7-F1
#
_entry.id   AF-A0A9C7VHS7-F1
#
_cell.length_a   1.000
_cell.length_b   1.000
_cell.length_c   1.000
_cell.angle_alpha   90.00
_cell.angle_beta   90.00
_cell.angle_gamma   90.00
#
_symmetry.space_group_name_H-M   'P 1'
#
loop_
_entity.id
_entity.type
_entity.pdbx_description
1 polymer ?
#
loop_
_entity_poly.entity_id
_entity_poly.type
_entity_poly.pdbx_seq_one_letter_code
_entity_poly.pdbx_strand_id
1 'polypeptide(L)'
;MEQEIIRSSTPVEDEINRKRIELASLENQLAEAELALVTFENQLRHFEEFYNAKVGIYLVELDELNARLAEAHAILSPTDEFLHQQARAAREQAQKSFNESSKEPENFEEDQPKVFQPSEDIKKIYRDLAKKVHPDLAKDEEDRERRNRFMQEVNKAYSEQDIERLKELLSDWLDFGVDDFSDRLELELKRINKLILNLKQKIREITQRRLILERSELGKFKTAYEEAQMSGVDIFSQIILDIQAKINHKLILIQKILDLINQQIQL
;
A
#
# COMPACT_ATOMS: atom_id res chain seq x y z
N MET A 1 47.09 10.23 46.03
CA MET A 1 46.54 9.00 45.45
C MET A 1 45.04 9.04 45.66
N GLU A 2 44.34 9.66 44.72
CA GLU A 2 42.88 9.59 44.65
C GLU A 2 42.53 8.26 44.00
N GLN A 3 41.94 7.35 44.78
CA GLN A 3 41.37 6.12 44.24
C GLN A 3 40.03 6.48 43.61
N GLU A 4 39.95 6.41 42.29
CA GLU A 4 38.69 6.39 41.55
C GLU A 4 37.85 5.21 42.08
N ILE A 5 36.83 5.53 42.86
CA ILE A 5 35.82 4.57 43.29
C ILE A 5 34.99 4.23 42.05
N ILE A 6 35.32 3.11 41.40
CA ILE A 6 34.46 2.49 40.39
C ILE A 6 33.17 2.07 41.11
N ARG A 7 32.12 2.92 41.04
CA ARG A 7 30.78 2.54 41.48
C ARG A 7 30.31 1.39 40.60
N SER A 8 30.24 0.18 41.14
CA SER A 8 29.56 -0.96 40.50
C SER A 8 28.06 -0.64 40.37
N SER A 9 27.50 -0.78 39.17
CA SER A 9 26.08 -0.59 38.91
C SER A 9 25.22 -1.54 39.76
N THR A 10 24.04 -1.08 40.15
CA THR A 10 23.09 -1.93 40.89
C THR A 10 22.43 -2.96 39.96
N PRO A 11 21.93 -4.12 40.46
CA PRO A 11 21.24 -5.11 39.64
C PRO A 11 20.05 -4.55 38.84
N VAL A 12 19.40 -3.50 39.37
CA VAL A 12 18.29 -2.79 38.71
C VAL A 12 18.80 -1.91 37.58
N GLU A 13 19.92 -1.21 37.77
CA GLU A 13 20.57 -0.43 36.71
C GLU A 13 21.04 -1.34 35.56
N ASP A 14 21.58 -2.53 35.87
CA ASP A 14 21.96 -3.52 34.85
C ASP A 14 20.76 -4.06 34.06
N GLU A 15 19.62 -4.26 34.73
CA GLU A 15 18.38 -4.63 34.04
C GLU A 15 17.85 -3.51 33.14
N ILE A 16 17.86 -2.27 33.61
CA ILE A 16 17.47 -1.10 32.82
C ILE A 16 18.37 -0.94 31.60
N ASN A 17 19.70 -1.08 31.76
CA ASN A 17 20.64 -1.01 30.65
C ASN A 17 20.37 -2.09 29.60
N ARG A 18 20.12 -3.34 30.02
CA ARG A 18 19.73 -4.42 29.09
C ARG A 18 18.43 -4.10 28.35
N LYS A 19 17.44 -3.55 29.06
CA LYS A 19 16.15 -3.16 28.48
C LYS A 19 16.27 -1.98 27.53
N ARG A 20 17.14 -1.02 27.80
CA ARG A 20 17.45 0.08 26.88
C ARG A 20 18.09 -0.42 25.58
N ILE A 21 19.00 -1.40 25.66
CA ILE A 21 19.58 -2.04 24.47
C ILE A 21 18.51 -2.79 23.66
N GLU A 22 17.62 -3.53 24.33
CA GLU A 22 16.48 -4.20 23.68
C GLU A 22 15.54 -3.19 22.99
N LEU A 23 15.22 -2.09 23.67
CA LEU A 23 14.38 -1.02 23.16
C LEU A 23 14.99 -0.39 21.89
N ALA A 24 16.27 0.00 21.94
CA ALA A 24 16.97 0.58 20.79
C ALA A 24 17.02 -0.39 19.59
N SER A 25 17.18 -1.69 19.83
CA SER A 25 17.09 -2.71 18.78
C SER A 25 15.69 -2.78 18.15
N LEU A 26 14.64 -2.69 18.95
CA LEU A 26 13.25 -2.71 18.48
C LEU A 26 12.88 -1.42 17.73
N GLU A 27 13.37 -0.26 18.16
CA GLU A 27 13.19 1.01 17.44
C GLU A 27 13.81 0.92 16.03
N ASN A 28 15.00 0.34 15.91
CA ASN A 28 15.62 0.08 14.60
C ASN A 28 14.79 -0.89 13.74
N GLN A 29 14.29 -1.98 14.32
CA GLN A 29 13.45 -2.95 13.62
C GLN A 29 12.12 -2.35 13.18
N LEU A 30 11.52 -1.49 14.00
CA LEU A 30 10.28 -0.80 13.67
C LEU A 30 10.49 0.14 12.48
N ALA A 31 11.51 0.99 12.53
CA ALA A 31 11.83 1.90 11.43
C ALA A 31 12.11 1.16 10.11
N GLU A 32 12.80 0.01 10.17
CA GLU A 32 13.05 -0.83 8.99
C GLU A 32 11.77 -1.50 8.47
N ALA A 33 10.93 -2.02 9.37
CA ALA A 33 9.65 -2.62 8.99
C ALA A 33 8.71 -1.58 8.35
N GLU A 34 8.65 -0.37 8.89
CA GLU A 34 7.90 0.75 8.32
C GLU A 34 8.43 1.15 6.96
N LEU A 35 9.76 1.34 6.83
CA LEU A 35 10.40 1.67 5.57
C LEU A 35 10.05 0.64 4.50
N ALA A 36 10.13 -0.65 4.85
CA ALA A 36 9.82 -1.73 3.93
C ALA A 36 8.33 -1.72 3.52
N LEU A 37 7.42 -1.50 4.47
CA LEU A 37 5.98 -1.42 4.18
C LEU A 37 5.66 -0.23 3.26
N VAL A 38 6.07 0.98 3.62
CA VAL A 38 5.77 2.18 2.83
C VAL A 38 6.41 2.13 1.44
N THR A 39 7.60 1.53 1.33
CA THR A 39 8.24 1.30 0.03
C THR A 39 7.42 0.35 -0.83
N PHE A 40 7.00 -0.79 -0.26
CA PHE A 40 6.20 -1.77 -1.00
C PHE A 40 4.83 -1.19 -1.40
N GLU A 41 4.16 -0.44 -0.53
CA GLU A 41 2.90 0.24 -0.83
C GLU A 41 3.04 1.22 -2.00
N ASN A 42 4.12 2.01 -2.04
CA ASN A 42 4.38 2.91 -3.17
C ASN A 42 4.67 2.14 -4.46
N GLN A 43 5.50 1.10 -4.40
CA GLN A 43 5.76 0.26 -5.58
C GLN A 43 4.49 -0.40 -6.12
N LEU A 44 3.62 -0.87 -5.22
CA LEU A 44 2.34 -1.48 -5.59
C LEU A 44 1.42 -0.46 -6.26
N ARG A 45 1.36 0.78 -5.75
CA ARG A 45 0.57 1.88 -6.35
C ARG A 45 1.03 2.22 -7.77
N HIS A 46 2.33 2.41 -7.98
CA HIS A 46 2.88 2.72 -9.31
C HIS A 46 2.65 1.56 -10.28
N PHE A 47 2.72 0.32 -9.79
CA PHE A 47 2.41 -0.85 -10.60
C PHE A 47 0.91 -0.97 -10.92
N GLU A 48 0.03 -0.61 -9.98
CA GLU A 48 -1.42 -0.55 -10.20
C GLU A 48 -1.78 0.49 -11.27
N GLU A 49 -1.19 1.67 -11.21
CA GLU A 49 -1.34 2.72 -12.22
C GLU A 49 -0.91 2.22 -13.61
N PHE A 50 0.25 1.56 -13.69
CA PHE A 50 0.73 0.95 -14.93
C PHE A 50 -0.20 -0.17 -15.44
N TYR A 51 -0.64 -1.05 -14.55
CA TYR A 51 -1.58 -2.12 -14.89
C TYR A 51 -2.89 -1.55 -15.45
N ASN A 52 -3.46 -0.54 -14.78
CA ASN A 52 -4.68 0.12 -15.22
C ASN A 52 -4.48 0.86 -16.54
N ALA A 53 -3.33 1.49 -16.77
CA ALA A 53 -3.02 2.13 -18.05
C ALA A 53 -2.94 1.13 -19.20
N LYS A 54 -2.31 -0.04 -19.00
CA LYS A 54 -2.14 -1.06 -20.05
C LYS A 54 -3.40 -1.92 -20.27
N VAL A 55 -4.14 -2.24 -19.22
CA VAL A 55 -5.23 -3.23 -19.25
C VAL A 55 -6.62 -2.59 -19.08
N GLY A 56 -6.70 -1.42 -18.44
CA GLY A 56 -7.95 -0.76 -18.08
C GLY A 56 -8.87 -0.48 -19.27
N ILE A 57 -8.32 -0.04 -20.41
CA ILE A 57 -9.11 0.21 -21.63
C ILE A 57 -9.88 -1.04 -22.09
N TYR A 58 -9.26 -2.23 -21.98
CA TYR A 58 -9.88 -3.49 -22.38
C TYR A 58 -10.89 -3.98 -21.34
N LEU A 59 -10.66 -3.66 -20.05
CA LEU A 59 -11.63 -3.97 -19.00
C LEU A 59 -12.89 -3.12 -19.11
N VAL A 60 -12.74 -1.82 -19.42
CA VAL A 60 -13.89 -0.95 -19.70
C VAL A 60 -14.71 -1.47 -20.88
N GLU A 61 -14.05 -1.86 -21.96
CA GLU A 61 -14.73 -2.45 -23.11
C GLU A 61 -15.45 -3.76 -22.74
N LEU A 62 -14.80 -4.62 -21.97
CA LEU A 62 -15.39 -5.88 -21.52
C LEU A 62 -16.61 -5.67 -20.61
N ASP A 63 -16.56 -4.70 -19.69
CA ASP A 63 -17.68 -4.37 -18.81
C ASP A 63 -18.86 -3.78 -19.60
N GLU A 64 -18.58 -2.92 -20.59
CA GLU A 64 -19.62 -2.39 -21.49
C GLU A 64 -20.30 -3.52 -22.29
N LEU A 65 -19.53 -4.48 -22.80
CA LEU A 65 -20.08 -5.64 -23.50
C LEU A 65 -20.87 -6.57 -22.56
N ASN A 66 -20.42 -6.74 -21.32
CA ASN A 66 -21.19 -7.50 -20.32
C ASN A 66 -22.52 -6.83 -20.01
N ALA A 67 -22.56 -5.49 -19.87
CA ALA A 67 -23.79 -4.74 -19.68
C ALA A 67 -24.75 -4.92 -20.87
N ARG A 68 -24.26 -4.74 -22.10
CA ARG A 68 -25.07 -4.95 -23.33
C ARG A 68 -25.62 -6.37 -23.43
N LEU A 69 -24.81 -7.36 -23.10
CA LEU A 69 -25.24 -8.76 -23.14
C LEU A 69 -26.35 -9.03 -22.10
N ALA A 70 -26.18 -8.54 -20.87
CA ALA A 70 -27.18 -8.71 -19.82
C ALA A 70 -28.50 -7.98 -20.16
N GLU A 71 -28.43 -6.79 -20.74
CA GLU A 71 -29.60 -6.06 -21.23
C GLU A 71 -30.32 -6.80 -22.36
N ALA A 72 -29.57 -7.34 -23.32
CA ALA A 72 -30.15 -8.10 -24.43
C ALA A 72 -30.88 -9.37 -23.92
N HIS A 73 -30.32 -10.04 -22.92
CA HIS A 73 -31.01 -11.15 -22.24
C HIS A 73 -32.29 -10.70 -21.53
N ALA A 74 -32.27 -9.56 -20.83
CA ALA A 74 -33.46 -9.02 -20.17
C ALA A 74 -34.56 -8.65 -21.18
N ILE A 75 -34.20 -8.11 -22.36
CA ILE A 75 -35.17 -7.82 -23.44
C ILE A 75 -35.88 -9.10 -23.92
N LEU A 76 -35.14 -10.20 -24.10
CA LEU A 76 -35.70 -11.49 -24.52
C LEU A 76 -36.60 -12.12 -23.46
N SER A 77 -36.49 -11.70 -22.20
CA SER A 77 -37.21 -12.29 -21.06
C SER A 77 -37.82 -11.18 -20.19
N PRO A 78 -38.82 -10.44 -20.70
CA PRO A 78 -39.31 -9.21 -20.08
C PRO A 78 -40.01 -9.42 -18.73
N THR A 79 -40.34 -10.66 -18.38
CA THR A 79 -40.95 -11.02 -17.09
C THR A 79 -39.93 -11.54 -16.06
N ASP A 80 -38.67 -11.71 -16.46
CA ASP A 80 -37.61 -12.22 -15.58
C ASP A 80 -36.89 -11.07 -14.87
N GLU A 81 -37.38 -10.75 -13.66
CA GLU A 81 -36.82 -9.67 -12.83
C GLU A 81 -35.34 -9.90 -12.48
N PHE A 82 -34.88 -11.16 -12.39
CA PHE A 82 -33.49 -11.46 -12.08
C PHE A 82 -32.55 -11.05 -13.22
N LEU A 83 -32.96 -11.24 -14.47
CA LEU A 83 -32.20 -10.77 -15.64
C LEU A 83 -32.19 -9.24 -15.71
N HIS A 84 -33.30 -8.57 -15.39
CA HIS A 84 -33.34 -7.11 -15.30
C HIS A 84 -32.43 -6.56 -14.19
N GLN A 85 -32.39 -7.21 -13.02
CA GLN A 85 -31.49 -6.80 -11.94
C GLN A 85 -30.02 -6.97 -12.33
N GLN A 86 -29.66 -8.09 -12.97
CA GLN A 86 -28.30 -8.31 -13.48
C GLN A 86 -27.91 -7.28 -14.54
N ALA A 87 -28.83 -6.92 -15.44
CA ALA A 87 -28.59 -5.89 -16.44
C ALA A 87 -28.28 -4.52 -15.81
N ARG A 88 -29.06 -4.12 -14.79
CA ARG A 88 -28.81 -2.87 -14.05
C ARG A 88 -27.46 -2.90 -13.34
N ALA A 89 -27.14 -3.98 -12.63
CA ALA A 89 -25.85 -4.13 -11.93
C ALA A 89 -24.66 -4.10 -12.91
N ALA A 90 -24.78 -4.78 -14.06
CA ALA A 90 -23.74 -4.77 -15.08
C ALA A 90 -23.56 -3.37 -15.71
N ARG A 91 -24.66 -2.63 -15.93
CA ARG A 91 -24.61 -1.25 -16.43
C ARG A 91 -23.98 -0.29 -15.42
N GLU A 92 -24.32 -0.42 -14.14
CA GLU A 92 -23.70 0.36 -13.06
C GLU A 92 -22.18 0.09 -12.99
N GLN A 93 -21.77 -1.17 -13.09
CA GLN A 93 -20.36 -1.55 -13.14
C GLN A 93 -19.64 -0.94 -14.36
N ALA A 94 -20.23 -1.03 -15.56
CA ALA A 94 -19.64 -0.45 -16.77
C ALA A 94 -19.47 1.08 -16.66
N GLN A 95 -20.46 1.78 -16.11
CA GLN A 95 -20.35 3.22 -15.85
C GLN A 95 -19.27 3.55 -14.83
N LYS A 96 -19.14 2.74 -13.76
CA LYS A 96 -18.10 2.90 -12.76
C LYS A 96 -16.70 2.75 -13.38
N SER A 97 -16.46 1.65 -14.10
CA SER A 97 -15.18 1.39 -14.78
C SER A 97 -14.85 2.49 -15.80
N PHE A 98 -15.84 2.96 -16.57
CA PHE A 98 -15.66 4.06 -17.52
C PHE A 98 -15.26 5.37 -16.81
N ASN A 99 -15.94 5.74 -15.73
CA ASN A 99 -15.65 6.96 -14.97
C ASN A 99 -14.27 6.88 -14.26
N GLU A 100 -13.88 5.69 -13.81
CA GLU A 100 -12.57 5.45 -13.21
C GLU A 100 -11.45 5.53 -14.26
N SER A 101 -11.66 4.98 -15.46
CA SER A 101 -10.70 5.04 -16.57
C SER A 101 -10.66 6.38 -17.32
N SER A 102 -11.72 7.18 -17.27
CA SER A 102 -11.81 8.49 -17.94
C SER A 102 -11.10 9.60 -17.16
N LYS A 103 -10.66 9.33 -15.93
CA LYS A 103 -9.65 10.14 -15.26
C LYS A 103 -8.35 9.88 -16.00
N GLU A 104 -8.06 10.78 -16.95
CA GLU A 104 -6.98 10.71 -17.94
C GLU A 104 -5.79 9.85 -17.51
N PRO A 105 -5.42 8.80 -18.27
CA PRO A 105 -4.04 8.41 -18.29
C PRO A 105 -3.30 9.58 -18.95
N GLU A 106 -2.58 10.40 -18.16
CA GLU A 106 -1.55 11.28 -18.70
C GLU A 106 -0.73 10.44 -19.70
N ASN A 107 -0.71 10.84 -20.99
CA ASN A 107 0.00 10.19 -22.11
C ASN A 107 0.96 9.08 -21.65
N PHE A 108 0.43 7.87 -21.46
CA PHE A 108 1.21 6.76 -20.93
C PHE A 108 2.03 6.18 -22.09
N GLU A 109 3.08 6.90 -22.49
CA GLU A 109 4.06 6.48 -23.49
C GLU A 109 5.09 5.49 -22.91
N GLU A 110 5.02 5.19 -21.62
CA GLU A 110 5.96 4.29 -20.95
C GLU A 110 5.58 2.81 -21.15
N ASP A 111 6.55 2.02 -21.62
CA ASP A 111 6.44 0.56 -21.74
C ASP A 111 6.73 -0.19 -20.44
N GLN A 112 7.06 0.53 -19.37
CA GLN A 112 7.39 -0.01 -18.05
C GLN A 112 6.74 0.84 -16.96
N PRO A 113 6.44 0.25 -15.78
CA PRO A 113 5.94 1.02 -14.65
C PRO A 113 7.00 1.99 -14.16
N LYS A 114 6.57 3.18 -13.71
CA LYS A 114 7.43 4.10 -12.97
C LYS A 114 8.06 3.38 -11.79
N VAL A 115 9.38 3.24 -11.82
CA VAL A 115 10.12 2.48 -10.81
C VAL A 115 10.26 3.33 -9.54
N PHE A 116 9.53 2.95 -8.49
CA PHE A 116 9.73 3.53 -7.16
C PHE A 116 10.95 2.88 -6.48
N GLN A 117 12.12 3.50 -6.67
CA GLN A 117 13.38 3.13 -6.03
C GLN A 117 14.01 4.34 -5.32
N PRO A 118 13.61 4.61 -4.07
CA PRO A 118 14.22 5.66 -3.27
C PRO A 118 15.71 5.43 -3.07
N SER A 119 16.50 6.51 -3.10
CA SER A 119 17.93 6.45 -2.83
C SER A 119 18.24 6.03 -1.39
N GLU A 120 19.45 5.54 -1.14
CA GLU A 120 19.86 5.17 0.22
C GLU A 120 19.87 6.38 1.18
N ASP A 121 20.11 7.59 0.67
CA ASP A 121 20.02 8.82 1.46
C ASP A 121 18.58 9.09 1.93
N ILE A 122 17.59 8.97 1.04
CA ILE A 122 16.17 9.08 1.39
C ILE A 122 15.78 8.05 2.44
N LYS A 123 16.15 6.78 2.21
CA LYS A 123 15.85 5.68 3.14
C LYS A 123 16.50 5.91 4.51
N LYS A 124 17.72 6.44 4.53
CA LYS A 124 18.43 6.76 5.78
C LYS A 124 17.69 7.84 6.56
N ILE A 125 17.35 8.97 5.93
CA ILE A 125 16.63 10.06 6.58
C ILE A 125 15.27 9.57 7.09
N TYR A 126 14.56 8.77 6.29
CA TYR A 126 13.29 8.16 6.70
C TYR A 126 13.45 7.30 7.97
N ARG A 127 14.45 6.41 8.01
CA ARG A 127 14.70 5.57 9.20
C ARG A 127 14.98 6.41 10.44
N ASP A 128 15.74 7.49 10.30
CA ASP A 128 16.08 8.36 11.42
C ASP A 128 14.86 9.16 11.91
N LEU A 129 13.98 9.58 10.99
CA LEU A 129 12.69 10.20 11.30
C LEU A 129 11.75 9.22 12.00
N ALA A 130 11.53 8.04 11.42
CA ALA A 130 10.67 6.99 11.96
C ALA A 130 11.02 6.67 13.42
N LYS A 131 12.30 6.44 13.73
CA LYS A 131 12.77 6.21 15.12
C LYS A 131 12.42 7.34 16.09
N LYS A 132 12.36 8.58 15.62
CA LYS A 132 12.14 9.76 16.47
C LYS A 132 10.67 10.08 16.64
N VAL A 133 9.88 9.94 15.57
CA VAL A 133 8.53 10.50 15.45
C VAL A 133 7.44 9.43 15.44
N HIS A 134 7.79 8.16 15.57
CA HIS A 134 6.80 7.09 15.57
C HIS A 134 5.75 7.28 16.69
N PRO A 135 4.44 7.14 16.40
CA PRO A 135 3.37 7.34 17.38
C PRO A 135 3.41 6.36 18.56
N ASP A 136 3.92 5.14 18.38
CA ASP A 136 4.01 4.16 19.49
C ASP A 136 5.08 4.49 20.54
N LEU A 137 5.94 5.47 20.27
CA LEU A 137 6.89 6.01 21.25
C LEU A 137 6.28 7.13 22.09
N ALA A 138 5.00 7.46 21.88
CA ALA A 138 4.31 8.52 22.59
C ALA A 138 4.16 8.25 24.08
N LYS A 139 4.23 9.31 24.89
CA LYS A 139 4.01 9.25 26.34
C LYS A 139 2.52 9.34 26.74
N ASP A 140 1.74 10.05 25.95
CA ASP A 140 0.31 10.29 26.15
C ASP A 140 -0.40 10.40 24.79
N GLU A 141 -1.72 10.58 24.83
CA GLU A 141 -2.57 10.58 23.64
C GLU A 141 -2.34 11.82 22.75
N GLU A 142 -2.05 12.98 23.35
CA GLU A 142 -1.78 14.22 22.63
C GLU A 142 -0.44 14.13 21.86
N ASP A 143 0.60 13.60 22.51
CA ASP A 143 1.88 13.29 21.87
C ASP A 143 1.70 12.24 20.76
N ARG A 144 0.84 11.23 20.97
CA ARG A 144 0.53 10.21 19.95
C ARG A 144 -0.09 10.83 18.71
N GLU A 145 -1.06 11.72 18.87
CA GLU A 145 -1.69 12.40 17.74
C GLU A 145 -0.71 13.31 16.99
N ARG A 146 0.14 14.05 17.72
CA ARG A 146 1.17 14.90 17.12
C ARG A 146 2.16 14.07 16.31
N ARG A 147 2.68 12.99 16.89
CA ARG A 147 3.59 12.03 16.24
C ARG A 147 2.94 11.37 15.02
N ASN A 148 1.67 11.00 15.12
CA ASN A 148 0.93 10.44 13.99
C ASN A 148 0.82 11.42 12.82
N ARG A 149 0.50 12.70 13.07
CA ARG A 149 0.51 13.74 12.02
C ARG A 149 1.89 13.88 11.39
N PHE A 150 2.93 13.92 12.22
CA PHE A 150 4.30 14.02 11.73
C PHE A 150 4.69 12.81 10.85
N MET A 151 4.35 11.59 11.29
CA MET A 151 4.63 10.38 10.53
C MET A 151 3.89 10.35 9.19
N GLN A 152 2.67 10.89 9.12
CA GLN A 152 1.94 11.05 7.86
C GLN A 152 2.66 12.00 6.89
N GLU A 153 3.20 13.12 7.38
CA GLU A 153 4.00 14.04 6.57
C GLU A 153 5.32 13.40 6.09
N VAL A 154 5.99 12.63 6.96
CA VAL A 154 7.20 11.87 6.60
C VAL A 154 6.89 10.85 5.50
N ASN A 155 5.79 10.10 5.64
CA ASN A 155 5.37 9.12 4.63
C ASN A 155 5.03 9.78 3.29
N LYS A 156 4.40 10.96 3.33
CA LYS A 156 4.09 11.74 2.13
C LYS A 156 5.38 12.20 1.43
N ALA A 157 6.28 12.86 2.16
CA ALA A 157 7.55 13.32 1.60
C ALA A 157 8.40 12.16 1.06
N TYR A 158 8.38 11.00 1.73
CA TYR A 158 9.02 9.77 1.25
C TYR A 158 8.41 9.27 -0.07
N SER A 159 7.08 9.25 -0.17
CA SER A 159 6.37 8.85 -1.41
C SER A 159 6.66 9.79 -2.59
N GLU A 160 6.85 11.07 -2.30
CA GLU A 160 7.19 12.11 -3.28
C GLU A 160 8.71 12.17 -3.57
N GLN A 161 9.51 11.38 -2.85
CA GLN A 161 10.98 11.40 -2.89
C GLN A 161 11.58 12.79 -2.60
N ASP A 162 10.88 13.60 -1.80
CA ASP A 162 11.27 14.96 -1.45
C ASP A 162 12.29 14.95 -0.31
N ILE A 163 13.57 14.84 -0.69
CA ILE A 163 14.71 14.83 0.24
C ILE A 163 14.75 16.09 1.10
N GLU A 164 14.50 17.26 0.52
CA GLU A 164 14.61 18.52 1.24
C GLU A 164 13.49 18.61 2.28
N ARG A 165 12.26 18.22 1.93
CA ARG A 165 11.18 18.15 2.91
C ARG A 165 11.46 17.16 4.03
N LEU A 166 12.05 16.00 3.74
CA LEU A 166 12.46 15.04 4.77
C LEU A 166 13.54 15.63 5.70
N LYS A 167 14.50 16.40 5.18
CA LYS A 167 15.51 17.09 6.01
C LYS A 167 14.89 18.20 6.86
N GLU A 168 13.97 18.99 6.30
CA GLU A 168 13.22 20.01 7.04
C GLU A 168 12.47 19.38 8.21
N LEU A 169 11.70 18.30 7.96
CA LEU A 169 11.01 17.56 9.00
C LEU A 169 11.98 17.04 10.07
N LEU A 170 13.15 16.54 9.67
CA LEU A 170 14.13 16.07 10.65
C LEU A 170 14.64 17.22 11.54
N SER A 171 14.81 18.41 10.98
CA SER A 171 15.21 19.63 11.71
C SER A 171 14.09 20.14 12.62
N ASP A 172 12.86 20.25 12.11
CA ASP A 172 11.69 20.75 12.84
C ASP A 172 11.39 19.91 14.09
N TRP A 173 11.68 18.60 14.03
CA TRP A 173 11.52 17.72 15.19
C TRP A 173 12.63 17.89 16.23
N LEU A 174 13.87 18.19 15.81
CA LEU A 174 15.02 18.34 16.73
C LEU A 174 14.92 19.55 17.66
N ASP A 175 14.13 20.58 17.29
CA ASP A 175 13.87 21.75 18.14
C ASP A 175 12.95 21.44 19.33
N PHE A 176 12.31 20.26 19.37
CA PHE A 176 11.49 19.82 20.49
C PHE A 176 12.29 18.89 21.41
N GLY A 177 13.00 19.55 22.34
CA GLY A 177 13.70 19.07 23.53
C GLY A 177 13.63 17.60 23.93
N VAL A 178 14.81 17.03 24.17
CA VAL A 178 15.02 15.76 24.86
C VAL A 178 14.67 15.96 26.33
N ASP A 179 13.53 15.40 26.80
CA ASP A 179 13.20 15.40 28.22
C ASP A 179 14.18 14.47 28.98
N ASP A 180 14.88 15.07 29.94
CA ASP A 180 15.68 14.40 30.97
C ASP A 180 14.72 13.76 31.99
N PHE A 181 14.77 12.43 32.13
CA PHE A 181 13.96 11.69 33.10
C PHE A 181 14.86 11.02 34.14
N SER A 182 15.21 11.77 35.17
CA SER A 182 15.48 11.21 36.50
C SER A 182 14.16 11.20 37.27
N ASP A 183 13.61 10.02 37.58
CA ASP A 183 13.30 9.62 38.97
C ASP A 183 12.53 8.29 39.07
N ARG A 184 13.05 7.43 39.96
CA ARG A 184 12.69 6.03 40.31
C ARG A 184 12.88 5.00 39.19
N LEU A 185 14.01 4.30 39.26
CA LEU A 185 14.41 3.14 38.44
C LEU A 185 13.27 2.13 38.17
N GLU A 186 12.40 1.87 39.15
CA GLU A 186 11.26 0.95 38.99
C GLU A 186 10.15 1.46 38.04
N LEU A 187 9.88 2.78 38.03
CA LEU A 187 8.90 3.38 37.12
C LEU A 187 9.46 3.42 35.69
N GLU A 188 10.75 3.69 35.56
CA GLU A 188 11.46 3.64 34.27
C GLU A 188 11.42 2.23 33.68
N LEU A 189 11.77 1.21 34.47
CA LEU A 189 11.75 -0.19 34.01
C LEU A 189 10.35 -0.62 33.56
N LYS A 190 9.30 -0.25 34.29
CA LYS A 190 7.90 -0.51 33.88
C LYS A 190 7.55 0.17 32.56
N ARG A 191 7.98 1.42 32.38
CA ARG A 191 7.75 2.18 31.14
C ARG A 191 8.47 1.52 29.95
N ILE A 192 9.76 1.18 30.10
CA ILE A 192 10.54 0.54 29.03
C ILE A 192 9.94 -0.82 28.65
N ASN A 193 9.54 -1.63 29.64
CA ASN A 193 8.89 -2.92 29.37
C ASN A 193 7.58 -2.75 28.59
N LYS A 194 6.76 -1.74 28.92
CA LYS A 194 5.52 -1.43 28.17
C LYS A 194 5.83 -1.03 26.73
N LEU A 195 6.82 -0.16 26.51
CA LEU A 195 7.25 0.25 25.17
C LEU A 195 7.75 -0.95 24.36
N ILE A 196 8.59 -1.81 24.93
CA ILE A 196 9.08 -3.03 24.28
C ILE A 196 7.93 -3.93 23.82
N LEU A 197 6.90 -4.13 24.66
CA LEU A 197 5.73 -4.92 24.30
C LEU A 197 4.96 -4.30 23.13
N ASN A 198 4.72 -2.99 23.18
CA ASN A 198 4.04 -2.24 22.13
C ASN A 198 4.80 -2.33 20.80
N LEU A 199 6.10 -2.05 20.78
CA LEU A 199 6.92 -2.11 19.56
C LEU A 199 6.94 -3.52 18.97
N LYS A 200 7.08 -4.56 19.80
CA LYS A 200 7.02 -5.97 19.34
C LYS A 200 5.67 -6.33 18.71
N GLN A 201 4.57 -5.79 19.23
CA GLN A 201 3.26 -5.99 18.62
C GLN A 201 3.19 -5.25 17.28
N LYS A 202 3.62 -3.98 17.25
CA LYS A 202 3.55 -3.15 16.05
C LYS A 202 4.38 -3.68 14.90
N ILE A 203 5.62 -4.09 15.17
CA ILE A 203 6.49 -4.72 14.17
C ILE A 203 5.80 -5.94 13.56
N ARG A 204 5.12 -6.76 14.38
CA ARG A 204 4.35 -7.92 13.89
C ARG A 204 3.20 -7.48 13.00
N GLU A 205 2.40 -6.49 13.41
CA GLU A 205 1.29 -5.96 12.62
C GLU A 205 1.75 -5.42 11.25
N ILE A 206 2.80 -4.60 11.23
CA ILE A 206 3.37 -4.02 10.00
C ILE A 206 3.89 -5.12 9.08
N THR A 207 4.62 -6.09 9.64
CA THR A 207 5.16 -7.22 8.87
C THR A 207 4.03 -8.07 8.28
N GLN A 208 2.97 -8.34 9.05
CA GLN A 208 1.81 -9.08 8.54
C GLN A 208 1.06 -8.31 7.46
N ARG A 209 0.87 -6.99 7.62
CA ARG A 209 0.27 -6.15 6.59
C ARG A 209 1.06 -6.20 5.28
N ARG A 210 2.40 -6.11 5.37
CA ARG A 210 3.27 -6.23 4.18
C ARG A 210 3.10 -7.59 3.50
N LEU A 211 3.10 -8.68 4.27
CA LEU A 211 2.88 -10.04 3.75
C LEU A 211 1.50 -10.21 3.09
N ILE A 212 0.45 -9.57 3.63
CA ILE A 212 -0.89 -9.58 3.02
C ILE A 212 -0.86 -8.87 1.66
N LEU A 213 -0.22 -7.70 1.56
CA LEU A 213 -0.08 -6.97 0.31
C LEU A 213 0.76 -7.76 -0.71
N GLU A 214 1.88 -8.37 -0.29
CA GLU A 214 2.71 -9.24 -1.13
C GLU A 214 1.93 -10.45 -1.67
N ARG A 215 1.01 -11.01 -0.88
CA ARG A 215 0.18 -12.16 -1.26
C ARG A 215 -1.13 -11.79 -1.96
N SER A 216 -1.45 -10.50 -2.07
CA SER A 216 -2.60 -10.03 -2.84
C SER A 216 -2.43 -10.40 -4.32
N GLU A 217 -3.53 -10.40 -5.07
CA GLU A 217 -3.47 -10.70 -6.51
C GLU A 217 -2.58 -9.70 -7.25
N LEU A 218 -2.67 -8.41 -6.91
CA LEU A 218 -1.80 -7.37 -7.47
C LEU A 218 -0.35 -7.54 -7.04
N GLY A 219 -0.08 -7.93 -5.78
CA GLY A 219 1.27 -8.18 -5.27
C GLY A 219 1.95 -9.35 -5.98
N LYS A 220 1.24 -10.48 -6.14
CA LYS A 220 1.72 -11.63 -6.91
C LYS A 220 1.97 -11.26 -8.38
N PHE A 221 1.06 -10.47 -8.96
CA PHE A 221 1.18 -10.04 -10.34
C PHE A 221 2.39 -9.12 -10.56
N LYS A 222 2.67 -8.21 -9.61
CA LYS A 222 3.88 -7.40 -9.60
C LYS A 222 5.14 -8.26 -9.58
N THR A 223 5.20 -9.27 -8.70
CA THR A 223 6.35 -10.17 -8.62
C THR A 223 6.55 -10.95 -9.93
N ALA A 224 5.47 -11.49 -10.50
CA ALA A 224 5.52 -12.19 -11.78
C ALA A 224 5.96 -11.26 -12.93
N TYR A 225 5.55 -9.99 -12.90
CA TYR A 225 6.02 -8.97 -13.84
C TYR A 225 7.54 -8.74 -13.73
N GLU A 226 8.05 -8.57 -12.52
CA GLU A 226 9.48 -8.35 -12.29
C GLU A 226 10.32 -9.55 -12.76
N GLU A 227 9.87 -10.78 -12.47
CA GLU A 227 10.52 -12.02 -12.95
C GLU A 227 10.47 -12.16 -14.48
N ALA A 228 9.35 -11.80 -15.09
CA ALA A 228 9.18 -11.83 -16.53
C ALA A 228 10.05 -10.78 -17.24
N GLN A 229 10.15 -9.57 -16.69
CA GLN A 229 11.05 -8.52 -17.20
C GLN A 229 12.51 -8.98 -17.18
N MET A 230 12.96 -9.66 -16.13
CA MET A 230 14.32 -10.23 -16.08
C MET A 230 14.55 -11.28 -17.17
N SER A 231 13.50 -11.96 -17.59
CA SER A 231 13.53 -12.99 -18.64
C SER A 231 13.22 -12.45 -20.04
N GLY A 232 12.95 -11.14 -20.18
CA GLY A 232 12.54 -10.51 -21.43
C GLY A 232 11.15 -10.92 -21.94
N VAL A 233 10.29 -11.43 -21.05
CA VAL A 233 8.93 -11.89 -21.37
C VAL A 233 7.93 -10.76 -21.10
N ASP A 234 7.10 -10.45 -22.08
CA ASP A 234 5.97 -9.53 -21.90
C ASP A 234 4.71 -10.27 -21.45
N ILE A 235 4.42 -10.21 -20.15
CA ILE A 235 3.22 -10.83 -19.58
C ILE A 235 1.94 -10.04 -19.85
N PHE A 236 2.04 -8.74 -20.16
CA PHE A 236 0.87 -7.92 -20.47
C PHE A 236 0.27 -8.31 -21.81
N SER A 237 1.12 -8.62 -22.80
CA SER A 237 0.66 -9.15 -24.09
C SER A 237 -0.28 -10.34 -23.93
N GLN A 238 0.06 -11.32 -23.08
CA GLN A 238 -0.81 -12.49 -22.87
C GLN A 238 -2.14 -12.12 -22.21
N ILE A 239 -2.12 -11.24 -21.20
CA ILE A 239 -3.34 -10.79 -20.51
C ILE A 239 -4.25 -10.02 -21.46
N ILE A 240 -3.69 -9.13 -22.27
CA ILE A 240 -4.43 -8.36 -23.26
C ILE A 240 -5.06 -9.31 -24.28
N LEU A 241 -4.33 -10.30 -24.78
CA LEU A 241 -4.86 -11.32 -25.68
C LEU A 241 -6.02 -12.10 -25.07
N ASP A 242 -5.91 -12.49 -23.80
CA ASP A 242 -6.98 -13.21 -23.09
C ASP A 242 -8.24 -12.34 -22.92
N ILE A 243 -8.08 -11.05 -22.62
CA ILE A 243 -9.21 -10.12 -22.50
C ILE A 243 -9.83 -9.86 -23.87
N GLN A 244 -9.02 -9.65 -24.91
CA GLN A 244 -9.50 -9.52 -26.28
C GLN A 244 -10.27 -10.76 -26.75
N ALA A 245 -9.82 -11.96 -26.40
CA ALA A 245 -10.57 -13.18 -26.68
C ALA A 245 -11.95 -13.20 -25.98
N LYS A 246 -12.03 -12.71 -24.74
CA LYS A 246 -13.31 -12.55 -24.02
C LYS A 246 -14.21 -11.51 -24.67
N ILE A 247 -13.66 -10.36 -25.07
CA ILE A 247 -14.37 -9.30 -25.81
C ILE A 247 -14.96 -9.89 -27.11
N ASN A 248 -14.14 -10.55 -27.92
CA ASN A 248 -14.57 -11.17 -29.18
C ASN A 248 -15.69 -12.20 -28.95
N HIS A 249 -15.55 -13.05 -27.92
CA HIS A 249 -16.60 -14.01 -27.57
C HIS A 249 -17.91 -13.32 -27.16
N LYS A 250 -17.85 -12.23 -26.38
CA LYS A 250 -19.03 -11.45 -25.98
C LYS A 250 -19.70 -10.78 -27.18
N LEU A 251 -18.95 -10.24 -28.12
CA LEU A 251 -19.47 -9.69 -29.38
C LEU A 251 -20.26 -10.74 -30.17
N ILE A 252 -19.73 -11.96 -30.29
CA ILE A 252 -20.42 -13.07 -30.95
C ILE A 252 -21.73 -13.43 -30.25
N LEU A 253 -21.74 -13.46 -28.90
CA LEU A 253 -22.95 -13.75 -28.14
C LEU A 253 -24.01 -12.66 -28.30
N ILE A 254 -23.61 -11.39 -28.25
CA ILE A 254 -24.51 -10.25 -28.46
C ILE A 254 -25.13 -10.33 -29.86
N GLN A 255 -24.31 -10.58 -30.90
CA GLN A 255 -24.82 -10.69 -32.27
C GLN A 255 -25.87 -11.80 -32.39
N LYS A 256 -25.62 -12.98 -31.82
CA LYS A 256 -26.58 -14.10 -31.81
C LYS A 256 -27.91 -13.71 -31.15
N ILE A 257 -27.87 -12.97 -30.04
CA ILE A 257 -29.08 -12.53 -29.35
C ILE A 257 -29.83 -11.48 -30.18
N LEU A 258 -29.13 -10.53 -30.78
CA LEU A 258 -29.74 -9.52 -31.65
C LEU A 258 -30.41 -10.18 -32.86
N ASP A 259 -29.81 -11.20 -33.45
CA ASP A 259 -30.41 -11.97 -34.55
C ASP A 259 -31.71 -12.66 -34.10
N LEU A 260 -31.74 -13.23 -32.89
CA LEU A 260 -32.95 -13.83 -32.30
C LEU A 260 -34.05 -12.80 -32.04
N ILE A 261 -33.69 -11.64 -31.48
CA ILE A 261 -34.64 -10.54 -31.25
C ILE A 261 -35.26 -10.09 -32.59
N ASN A 262 -34.43 -9.91 -33.61
CA ASN A 262 -34.89 -9.51 -34.95
C ASN A 262 -35.84 -10.56 -35.57
N GLN A 263 -35.57 -11.85 -35.37
CA GLN A 263 -36.46 -12.92 -35.82
C GLN A 263 -37.81 -12.93 -35.08
N GLN A 264 -37.83 -12.64 -33.78
CA GLN A 264 -39.06 -12.56 -33.00
C GLN A 264 -39.93 -11.34 -33.36
N ILE A 265 -39.33 -10.23 -33.80
CA ILE A 265 -40.06 -9.02 -34.21
C ILE A 265 -40.70 -9.17 -35.61
N GLN A 266 -40.21 -10.09 -36.45
CA GLN A 266 -40.75 -10.35 -37.79
C GLN A 266 -41.94 -11.34 -37.81
N LEU A 267 -42.36 -11.88 -36.65
CA LEU A 267 -43.50 -12.77 -36.47
C LEU A 267 -44.67 -12.04 -35.81
#